data_AF-A0A143QFR8-F1
#
_entry.id   AF-A0A143QFR8-F1
#
_cell.length_a   1.000
_cell.length_b   1.000
_cell.length_c   1.000
_cell.angle_alpha   90.00
_cell.angle_beta   90.00
_cell.angle_gamma   90.00
#
_symmetry.space_group_name_H-M   'P 1'
#
loop_
_entity.id
_entity.type
_entity.pdbx_description
1 polymer ?
#
loop_
_entity_poly.entity_id
_entity_poly.type
_entity_poly.pdbx_seq_one_letter_code
_entity_poly.pdbx_strand_id
1 'polypeptide(L)' 'MTQVAIGITVNGEDHLLTEDMTMRRLLEFLGMPEKGIAVAVDGSVLPKSRWDTTDVQKGWAIDVLTAVQGG' A
#
# COMPACT_ATOMS: atom_id res chain seq x y z
N MET A 1 -5.31 -23.83 -6.53
CA MET A 1 -4.60 -23.14 -5.44
C MET A 1 -5.62 -22.21 -4.82
N THR A 2 -5.97 -22.38 -3.55
CA THR A 2 -7.03 -21.58 -2.91
C THR A 2 -6.43 -20.24 -2.52
N GLN A 3 -6.84 -19.17 -3.19
CA GLN A 3 -6.37 -17.82 -2.88
C GLN A 3 -6.88 -17.43 -1.49
N VAL A 4 -5.96 -17.07 -0.59
CA VAL A 4 -6.32 -16.61 0.75
C VAL A 4 -6.51 -15.10 0.67
N ALA A 5 -7.69 -14.63 1.10
CA ALA A 5 -7.94 -13.21 1.13
C ALA A 5 -6.99 -12.50 2.12
N ILE A 6 -6.35 -11.44 1.66
CA ILE A 6 -5.39 -10.65 2.42
C ILE A 6 -6.14 -9.44 2.99
N GLY A 7 -6.43 -9.47 4.29
CA GLY A 7 -6.98 -8.31 4.99
C GLY A 7 -5.88 -7.35 5.39
N ILE A 8 -6.02 -6.07 5.06
CA ILE A 8 -5.10 -4.96 5.40
C ILE A 8 -5.91 -3.73 5.82
N THR A 9 -5.23 -2.73 6.37
CA THR A 9 -5.79 -1.38 6.47
C THR A 9 -4.99 -0.40 5.62
N VAL A 10 -5.67 0.53 4.96
CA VAL A 10 -5.04 1.63 4.21
C VAL A 10 -5.62 2.94 4.71
N ASN A 11 -4.79 3.83 5.27
CA ASN A 11 -5.24 5.08 5.90
C ASN A 11 -6.38 4.88 6.92
N GLY A 12 -6.37 3.75 7.63
CA GLY A 12 -7.39 3.36 8.60
C GLY A 12 -8.66 2.74 8.02
N GLU A 13 -8.78 2.59 6.69
CA GLU A 13 -9.89 1.88 6.04
C GLU A 13 -9.54 0.41 5.80
N ASP A 14 -10.45 -0.51 6.11
CA ASP A 14 -10.27 -1.94 5.89
C ASP A 14 -10.36 -2.30 4.41
N HIS A 15 -9.37 -3.03 3.90
CA HIS A 15 -9.41 -3.60 2.55
C HIS A 15 -9.18 -5.10 2.56
N LEU A 16 -9.88 -5.79 1.67
CA LEU A 16 -9.71 -7.21 1.44
C LEU A 16 -9.19 -7.43 0.02
N LEU A 17 -7.94 -7.85 -0.10
CA LEU A 17 -7.36 -8.20 -1.39
C LEU A 17 -7.65 -9.65 -1.68
N THR A 18 -8.22 -9.91 -2.85
CA THR A 18 -8.51 -11.27 -3.29
C THR A 18 -7.34 -11.91 -3.99
N GLU A 19 -6.32 -11.15 -4.40
CA GLU A 19 -5.12 -11.63 -5.11
C GLU A 19 -3.84 -11.04 -4.51
N ASP A 20 -2.73 -11.74 -4.69
CA ASP A 20 -1.40 -11.25 -4.30
C ASP A 20 -1.03 -10.06 -5.19
N MET A 21 -0.61 -8.96 -4.56
CA MET A 21 -0.19 -7.76 -5.28
C MET A 21 0.97 -7.07 -4.58
N THR A 22 1.85 -6.50 -5.39
CA THR A 22 2.92 -5.63 -4.90
C THR A 22 2.33 -4.32 -4.37
N MET A 23 3.09 -3.59 -3.56
CA MET A 23 2.68 -2.25 -3.12
C MET A 23 2.33 -1.34 -4.31
N ARG A 24 3.09 -1.40 -5.42
CA ARG A 24 2.76 -0.63 -6.62
C ARG A 24 1.36 -0.96 -7.15
N ARG A 25 1.05 -2.25 -7.31
CA ARG A 25 -0.25 -2.68 -7.82
C ARG A 25 -1.39 -2.32 -6.87
N LEU A 26 -1.16 -2.37 -5.56
CA LEU A 26 -2.13 -1.90 -4.58
C LEU A 26 -2.45 -0.42 -4.78
N LEU A 27 -1.43 0.43 -4.90
CA LEU A 27 -1.62 1.86 -5.13
C LEU A 27 -2.39 2.15 -6.42
N GLU A 28 -2.06 1.43 -7.51
CA GLU A 28 -2.78 1.53 -8.78
C GLU A 28 -4.25 1.08 -8.65
N PHE A 29 -4.49 -0.04 -7.97
CA PHE A 29 -5.83 -0.57 -7.70
C PHE A 29 -6.69 0.41 -6.90
N LEU A 30 -6.09 1.10 -5.93
CA LEU A 30 -6.74 2.13 -5.12
C LEU A 30 -6.86 3.49 -5.82
N GLY A 31 -6.38 3.62 -7.06
CA GLY A 31 -6.43 4.89 -7.81
C GLY A 31 -5.51 5.98 -7.24
N MET A 32 -4.47 5.60 -6.50
CA MET A 32 -3.53 6.54 -5.90
C MET A 32 -2.58 7.13 -6.97
N PRO A 33 -2.16 8.39 -6.83
CA PRO A 33 -1.25 9.00 -7.78
C PRO A 33 0.16 8.37 -7.71
N GLU A 34 0.81 8.20 -8.86
CA GLU A 34 2.15 7.58 -8.94
C GLU A 34 3.29 8.42 -8.32
N LYS A 35 3.03 9.72 -8.10
CA LYS A 35 4.00 10.72 -7.66
C LYS A 35 3.38 11.61 -6.59
N GLY A 36 4.24 12.23 -5.78
CA GLY A 36 3.80 13.08 -4.70
C GLY A 36 3.14 12.31 -3.56
N ILE A 37 3.46 11.02 -3.40
CA ILE A 37 3.03 10.22 -2.26
C ILE A 37 4.22 9.52 -1.60
N ALA A 38 4.06 9.26 -0.30
CA ALA A 38 4.90 8.39 0.50
C ALA A 38 4.04 7.28 1.11
N VAL A 39 4.62 6.09 1.25
CA VAL A 39 3.96 4.92 1.85
C VAL A 39 4.71 4.53 3.12
N ALA A 40 3.99 4.31 4.20
CA ALA A 40 4.48 3.63 5.39
C ALA A 40 3.71 2.33 5.61
N VAL A 41 4.41 1.31 6.12
CA VAL A 41 3.85 0.03 6.54
C VAL A 41 4.18 -0.14 8.02
N ASP A 42 3.16 -0.34 8.85
CA ASP A 42 3.26 -0.47 10.30
C ASP A 42 4.09 0.67 10.93
N GLY A 43 3.83 1.90 10.47
CA GLY A 43 4.52 3.12 10.92
C GLY A 43 5.94 3.31 10.36
N SER A 44 6.44 2.41 9.52
CA SER A 44 7.77 2.50 8.91
C SER A 44 7.69 2.83 7.41
N VAL A 45 8.38 3.88 6.98
CA VAL A 45 8.38 4.29 5.57
C VAL A 45 8.92 3.16 4.67
N LEU A 46 8.15 2.77 3.66
CA LEU A 46 8.56 1.84 2.61
C LEU A 46 9.18 2.64 1.45
N PRO A 47 10.50 2.53 1.20
CA PRO A 47 11.15 3.28 0.13
C PRO A 47 10.54 2.98 -1.24
N LYS A 48 10.38 4.02 -2.06
CA LYS A 48 9.78 3.90 -3.41
C LYS A 48 10.44 2.85 -4.31
N SER A 49 11.75 2.65 -4.15
CA SER A 49 12.50 1.63 -4.91
C SER A 49 12.08 0.19 -4.59
N ARG A 50 11.35 -0.03 -3.50
CA ARG A 50 10.86 -1.36 -3.08
C ARG A 50 9.41 -1.62 -3.47
N TRP A 51 8.66 -0.63 -3.93
CA TRP A 51 7.22 -0.78 -4.18
C TRP A 51 6.90 -1.86 -5.20
N ASP A 52 7.78 -2.05 -6.18
CA ASP A 52 7.67 -3.06 -7.24
C ASP A 52 8.03 -4.47 -6.78
N THR A 53 8.72 -4.61 -5.65
CA THR A 53 9.29 -5.89 -5.17
C THR A 53 8.76 -6.32 -3.81
N THR A 54 7.87 -5.53 -3.21
CA THR A 54 7.30 -5.79 -1.89
C THR A 54 5.85 -6.21 -2.05
N ASP A 55 5.58 -7.48 -1.84
CA ASP A 55 4.23 -8.04 -1.81
C ASP A 55 3.51 -7.65 -0.53
N VAL A 56 2.26 -7.19 -0.67
CA VAL A 56 1.42 -6.80 0.45
C VAL A 56 1.07 -8.03 1.27
N GLN A 57 1.29 -7.97 2.58
CA GLN A 57 1.03 -9.08 3.48
C GLN A 57 -0.22 -8.84 4.33
N LYS A 58 -0.80 -9.93 4.80
CA LYS A 58 -1.99 -9.90 5.66
C LYS A 58 -1.67 -9.19 6.97
N GLY A 59 -2.56 -8.30 7.38
CA GLY A 59 -2.51 -7.58 8.65
C GLY A 59 -1.69 -6.30 8.62
N TRP A 60 -1.11 -5.93 7.47
CA TRP A 60 -0.38 -4.68 7.35
C TRP A 60 -1.29 -3.47 7.54
N ALA A 61 -0.81 -2.51 8.32
CA ALA A 61 -1.35 -1.16 8.38
C ALA A 61 -0.54 -0.27 7.43
N ILE A 62 -1.18 0.24 6.38
CA ILE A 62 -0.53 1.00 5.32
C ILE A 62 -1.01 2.45 5.39
N ASP A 63 -0.08 3.38 5.56
CA ASP A 63 -0.39 4.81 5.49
C ASP A 63 0.14 5.37 4.16
N VAL A 64 -0.75 5.98 3.38
CA VAL A 64 -0.43 6.66 2.12
C VAL A 64 -0.59 8.16 2.36
N LEU A 65 0.54 8.86 2.41
CA LEU A 65 0.59 10.30 2.61
C LEU A 65 0.83 11.00 1.29
N THR A 66 0.05 12.03 0.98
CA THR A 66 0.34 12.93 -0.13
C THR A 66 1.29 14.04 0.32
N ALA A 67 2.34 14.27 -0.45
CA ALA A 67 3.21 15.41 -0.27
C ALA A 67 2.41 16.68 -0.59
N VAL A 68 2.04 17.42 0.45
CA VAL A 68 1.65 18.82 0.31
C VAL A 68 2.93 19.64 0.25
N GLN A 69 3.08 20.47 -0.79
CA GLN A 69 4.17 21.42 -0.82
C GLN A 69 3.91 22.45 0.28
N GLY A 70 4.61 22.31 1.42
CA GLY A 70 4.64 23.35 2.44
C GLY A 70 5.30 24.59 1.84
N GLY A 71 4.59 25.71 1.87
CA GLY A 71 5.16 27.03 1.59
C GLY A 71 6.04 27.51 2.74
#